data_AF-A0A7G6KMW2-F1
#
_entry.id   AF-A0A7G6KMW2-F1
#
_cell.length_a   1.000
_cell.length_b   1.000
_cell.length_c   1.000
_cell.angle_alpha   90.00
_cell.angle_beta   90.00
_cell.angle_gamma   90.00
#
_symmetry.space_group_name_H-M   'P 1'
#
loop_
_entity.id
_entity.type
_entity.pdbx_description
1 polymer ?
#
loop_
_entity_poly.entity_id
_entity_poly.type
_entity_poly.pdbx_seq_one_letter_code
_entity_poly.pdbx_strand_id
1 'polypeptide(L)'
;FIIKVKKILECICVNCGKLKADISDPNFADKIRHVRDPKARMAVVWAHCKTKMVCEPDEPREEGDGADEQEPKKGHGGCGHVQPLVRKEGLKLFVQYKKSKDEDDEMKSLQPDKRLFTPSEVYTAFKKISDSDLYLLGLSEEYARPEWMILTVMPVPPPPVRPSIAIDGGAMRSKDDLTYKLG
;
A
#
# COMPACT_ATOMS: atom_id res chain seq x y z
N PHE A 1 -5.38 0.27 -11.52
CA PHE A 1 -5.13 -0.21 -10.14
C PHE A 1 -5.06 0.87 -9.05
N ILE A 2 -5.03 2.18 -9.38
CA ILE A 2 -4.78 3.26 -8.40
C ILE A 2 -5.63 3.22 -7.12
N ILE A 3 -6.91 2.83 -7.20
CA ILE A 3 -7.78 2.70 -6.02
C ILE A 3 -7.31 1.56 -5.11
N LYS A 4 -6.90 0.43 -5.68
CA LYS A 4 -6.39 -0.72 -4.93
C LYS A 4 -5.02 -0.39 -4.31
N VAL A 5 -4.13 0.26 -5.05
CA VAL A 5 -2.85 0.80 -4.56
C VAL A 5 -3.06 1.67 -3.33
N LYS A 6 -3.97 2.65 -3.42
CA LYS A 6 -4.35 3.50 -2.29
C LYS A 6 -4.79 2.69 -1.07
N LYS A 7 -5.70 1.72 -1.26
CA LYS A 7 -6.19 0.88 -0.16
C LYS A 7 -5.07 0.08 0.51
N ILE A 8 -4.15 -0.49 -0.27
CA ILE A 8 -2.99 -1.24 0.26
C ILE A 8 -2.07 -0.31 1.07
N LEU A 9 -1.79 0.89 0.58
CA LEU A 9 -1.02 1.89 1.32
C LEU A 9 -1.69 2.32 2.63
N GLU A 10 -3.02 2.32 2.68
CA GLU A 10 -3.77 2.56 3.93
C GLU A 10 -3.76 1.35 4.89
N CYS A 11 -3.31 0.17 4.44
CA CYS A 11 -3.21 -1.02 5.27
C CYS A 11 -1.85 -1.17 5.94
N ILE A 12 -0.78 -0.75 5.27
CA ILE A 12 0.60 -0.96 5.71
C ILE A 12 1.20 0.30 6.35
N CYS A 13 2.32 0.13 7.04
CA CYS A 13 3.17 1.22 7.46
C CYS A 13 3.94 1.77 6.25
N VAL A 14 3.77 3.06 5.93
CA VAL A 14 4.47 3.68 4.79
C VAL A 14 6.00 3.75 4.96
N ASN A 15 6.50 3.55 6.19
CA ASN A 15 7.93 3.54 6.51
C ASN A 15 8.54 2.14 6.44
N CYS A 16 8.05 1.18 7.24
CA CYS A 16 8.63 -0.16 7.36
C CYS A 16 7.93 -1.23 6.48
N GLY A 17 6.78 -0.94 5.87
CA GLY A 17 6.06 -1.88 4.99
C GLY A 17 5.20 -2.93 5.72
N LYS A 18 5.30 -3.03 7.05
CA LYS A 18 4.51 -3.97 7.86
C LYS A 18 3.01 -3.68 7.76
N LEU A 19 2.16 -4.69 7.67
CA LEU A 19 0.70 -4.53 7.80
C LEU A 19 0.41 -3.91 9.17
N LYS A 20 -0.48 -2.92 9.32
CA LYS A 20 -0.71 -2.22 10.61
C LYS A 20 -1.52 -3.02 11.63
N ALA A 21 -2.03 -4.18 11.27
CA ALA A 21 -2.77 -5.07 12.14
C ALA A 21 -2.41 -6.51 11.80
N ASP A 22 -2.33 -7.36 12.82
CA ASP A 22 -2.08 -8.78 12.67
C ASP A 22 -2.98 -9.58 13.63
N ILE A 23 -2.77 -10.90 13.67
CA ILE A 23 -3.55 -11.82 14.48
C ILE A 23 -3.33 -11.68 15.99
N SER A 24 -2.41 -10.81 16.45
CA SER A 24 -2.25 -10.50 17.88
C SER A 24 -3.40 -9.63 18.41
N ASP A 25 -4.07 -8.86 17.54
CA ASP A 25 -5.29 -8.11 17.84
C ASP A 25 -6.52 -9.03 17.67
N PRO A 26 -7.21 -9.44 18.76
CA PRO A 26 -8.35 -10.35 18.66
C PRO A 26 -9.48 -9.79 17.79
N ASN A 27 -9.69 -8.46 17.81
CA ASN A 27 -10.71 -7.82 16.99
C ASN A 27 -10.39 -7.91 15.49
N PHE A 28 -9.10 -7.91 15.14
CA PHE A 28 -8.66 -8.12 13.77
C PHE A 28 -8.77 -9.60 13.40
N ALA A 29 -8.27 -10.50 14.26
CA ALA A 29 -8.27 -11.93 14.05
C ALA A 29 -9.70 -12.45 13.78
N ASP A 30 -10.67 -12.08 14.62
CA ASP A 30 -12.07 -12.49 14.48
C ASP A 30 -12.70 -12.01 13.17
N LYS A 31 -12.37 -10.78 12.74
CA LYS A 31 -12.87 -10.22 11.47
C LYS A 31 -12.36 -10.98 10.25
N ILE A 32 -11.13 -11.47 10.26
CA ILE A 32 -10.53 -12.14 9.09
C ILE A 32 -10.66 -13.66 9.12
N ARG A 33 -10.84 -14.27 10.30
CA ARG A 33 -10.83 -15.72 10.53
C ARG A 33 -11.71 -16.51 9.57
N HIS A 34 -12.92 -16.01 9.32
CA HIS A 34 -13.92 -16.69 8.49
C HIS A 34 -13.99 -16.18 7.05
N VAL A 35 -13.18 -15.19 6.68
CA VAL A 35 -13.19 -14.60 5.34
C VAL A 35 -12.25 -15.37 4.43
N ARG A 36 -12.81 -16.34 3.70
CA ARG A 36 -12.07 -17.20 2.75
C ARG A 36 -11.82 -16.53 1.41
N ASP A 37 -12.77 -15.72 0.93
CA ASP A 37 -12.61 -15.00 -0.34
C ASP A 37 -11.52 -13.92 -0.21
N PRO A 38 -10.42 -13.96 -0.99
CA PRO A 38 -9.33 -13.00 -0.87
C PRO A 38 -9.76 -11.56 -1.13
N LYS A 39 -10.72 -11.35 -2.05
CA LYS A 39 -11.21 -10.01 -2.40
C LYS A 39 -12.03 -9.40 -1.26
N ALA A 40 -12.89 -10.18 -0.61
CA ALA A 40 -13.61 -9.79 0.58
C ALA A 40 -12.64 -9.57 1.76
N ARG A 41 -11.63 -10.43 1.92
CA ARG A 41 -10.60 -10.31 2.97
C ARG A 41 -9.89 -8.97 2.89
N MET A 42 -9.41 -8.58 1.70
CA MET A 42 -8.80 -7.26 1.48
C MET A 42 -9.71 -6.11 1.92
N ALA A 43 -11.02 -6.19 1.67
CA ALA A 43 -11.96 -5.14 2.05
C ALA A 43 -12.09 -5.03 3.58
N VAL A 44 -12.14 -6.17 4.27
CA VAL A 44 -12.22 -6.24 5.74
C VAL A 44 -10.93 -5.74 6.38
N VAL A 45 -9.77 -6.21 5.90
CA VAL A 45 -8.46 -5.78 6.38
C VAL A 45 -8.27 -4.28 6.20
N TRP A 46 -8.61 -3.75 5.03
CA TRP A 46 -8.58 -2.31 4.77
C TRP A 46 -9.50 -1.51 5.69
N ALA A 47 -10.72 -2.00 5.93
CA ALA A 47 -11.65 -1.32 6.82
C ALA A 47 -11.11 -1.20 8.25
N HIS A 48 -10.35 -2.19 8.72
CA HIS A 48 -9.67 -2.17 10.03
C HIS A 48 -8.40 -1.31 10.02
N CYS A 49 -7.51 -1.51 9.05
CA CYS A 49 -6.19 -0.88 9.07
C CYS A 49 -6.23 0.62 8.73
N LYS A 50 -7.24 1.09 7.97
CA LYS A 50 -7.35 2.51 7.59
C LYS A 50 -7.54 3.45 8.79
N THR A 51 -8.04 2.94 9.92
CA THR A 51 -8.24 3.74 11.15
C THR A 51 -7.00 3.78 12.02
N LYS A 52 -6.04 2.87 11.82
CA LYS A 52 -4.76 2.86 12.54
C LYS A 52 -3.81 3.91 11.96
N MET A 53 -3.52 4.93 12.76
CA MET A 53 -2.69 6.08 12.39
C MET A 53 -1.29 6.06 13.00
N VAL A 54 -0.91 4.98 13.70
CA VAL A 54 0.43 4.74 14.23
C VAL A 54 0.79 3.28 13.94
N CYS A 55 2.06 3.02 13.59
CA CYS A 55 2.59 1.67 13.46
C CYS A 55 3.02 1.17 14.85
N GLU A 56 2.13 0.46 15.54
CA GLU A 56 2.26 0.07 16.95
C GLU A 56 3.55 -0.74 17.20
N PRO A 57 4.54 -0.20 17.95
CA PRO A 57 5.72 -0.95 18.35
C PRO A 57 5.38 -1.96 19.45
N ASP A 58 6.28 -2.90 19.69
CA ASP A 58 6.17 -3.80 20.85
C ASP A 58 6.37 -3.01 22.15
N GLU A 59 5.65 -3.39 23.20
CA GLU A 59 5.90 -2.85 24.53
C GLU A 59 7.31 -3.27 24.98
N PRO A 60 8.10 -2.34 25.55
CA PRO A 60 9.40 -2.68 26.12
C PRO A 60 9.18 -3.68 27.27
N ARG A 61 10.07 -4.68 27.37
CA ARG A 61 10.06 -5.61 28.50
C ARG A 61 10.33 -4.81 29.78
N GLU A 62 9.43 -4.88 30.76
CA GLU A 62 9.71 -4.37 32.10
C GLU A 62 10.74 -5.28 32.76
N GLU A 63 11.97 -4.78 32.93
CA GLU A 63 12.97 -5.38 33.83
C GLU A 63 12.62 -4.99 35.27
N GLY A 64 11.64 -5.67 35.87
CA GLY A 64 11.21 -5.45 37.25
C GLY A 64 10.96 -6.77 37.96
N ASP A 65 11.73 -6.99 39.04
CA ASP A 65 11.73 -8.18 39.91
C ASP A 65 10.33 -8.69 40.30
N GLY A 66 10.11 -9.99 40.12
CA GLY A 66 9.05 -10.71 40.83
C GLY A 66 8.26 -11.70 39.96
N ALA A 67 8.76 -12.94 39.92
CA ALA A 67 8.02 -14.18 39.72
C ALA A 67 6.60 -14.08 39.10
N ASP A 68 6.54 -13.97 37.78
CA ASP A 68 5.52 -14.67 36.99
C ASP A 68 6.09 -14.95 35.60
N GLU A 69 6.28 -16.23 35.25
CA GLU A 69 6.81 -16.69 33.95
C GLU A 69 5.76 -16.52 32.82
N GLN A 70 5.09 -15.37 32.76
CA GLN A 70 4.25 -15.03 31.61
C GLN A 70 5.16 -14.43 30.54
N GLU A 71 5.40 -15.18 29.46
CA GLU A 71 6.08 -14.65 28.28
C GLU A 71 5.44 -13.30 27.91
N PRO A 72 6.26 -12.24 27.70
CA PRO A 72 5.73 -10.93 27.38
C PRO A 72 4.83 -11.04 26.14
N LYS A 73 3.60 -10.51 26.23
CA LYS A 73 2.64 -10.54 25.12
C LYS A 73 3.33 -9.98 23.88
N LYS A 74 3.60 -10.85 22.91
CA LYS A 74 4.28 -10.48 21.68
C LYS A 74 3.38 -9.50 20.93
N GLY A 75 3.80 -8.25 20.89
CA GLY A 75 3.05 -7.18 20.25
C GLY A 75 3.10 -7.27 18.74
N HIS A 76 2.57 -6.23 18.11
CA HIS A 76 2.48 -6.10 16.67
C HIS A 76 3.85 -5.92 15.99
N GLY A 77 4.91 -5.54 16.71
CA GLY A 77 6.28 -5.36 16.20
C GLY A 77 6.43 -4.29 15.13
N GLY A 78 5.65 -3.20 15.24
CA GLY A 78 5.76 -2.02 14.39
C GLY A 78 6.93 -1.11 14.76
N CYS A 79 7.08 0.01 14.02
CA CYS A 79 8.23 0.92 14.16
C CYS A 79 7.92 2.28 14.80
N GLY A 80 6.72 2.46 15.37
CA GLY A 80 6.27 3.73 15.96
C GLY A 80 5.91 4.84 14.97
N HIS A 81 6.13 4.65 13.67
CA HIS A 81 5.92 5.71 12.67
C HIS A 81 4.46 6.15 12.59
N VAL A 82 4.21 7.46 12.73
CA VAL A 82 2.89 8.07 12.51
C VAL A 82 2.51 7.91 11.05
N GLN A 83 1.29 7.48 10.78
CA GLN A 83 0.83 7.17 9.43
C GLN A 83 0.11 8.36 8.81
N PRO A 84 0.39 8.69 7.54
CA PRO A 84 -0.31 9.76 6.85
C PRO A 84 -1.68 9.30 6.37
N LEU A 85 -2.55 10.26 6.12
CA LEU A 85 -3.74 10.08 5.30
C LEU A 85 -3.32 10.01 3.83
N VAL A 86 -3.67 8.94 3.14
CA VAL A 86 -3.45 8.80 1.70
C VAL A 86 -4.65 9.36 0.94
N ARG A 87 -4.43 10.38 0.10
CA ARG A 87 -5.47 11.06 -0.67
C ARG A 87 -5.25 10.86 -2.16
N LYS A 88 -6.32 10.58 -2.91
CA LYS A 88 -6.29 10.47 -4.38
C LYS A 88 -6.88 11.73 -4.98
N GLU A 89 -6.12 12.35 -5.88
CA GLU A 89 -6.58 13.50 -6.66
C GLU A 89 -6.24 13.26 -8.13
N GLY A 90 -7.28 13.12 -8.96
CA GLY A 90 -7.11 12.65 -10.34
C GLY A 90 -6.36 11.32 -10.39
N LEU A 91 -5.18 11.35 -11.03
CA LEU A 91 -4.25 10.21 -11.19
C LEU A 91 -3.07 10.22 -10.20
N LYS A 92 -3.06 11.13 -9.22
CA LYS A 92 -1.98 11.28 -8.24
C LYS A 92 -2.42 10.84 -6.84
N LEU A 93 -1.47 10.35 -6.06
CA LEU A 93 -1.65 10.07 -4.64
C LEU A 93 -0.83 11.06 -3.82
N PHE A 94 -1.38 11.50 -2.69
CA PHE A 94 -0.74 12.41 -1.76
C PHE A 94 -0.76 11.83 -0.35
N VAL A 95 0.29 12.08 0.41
CA VAL A 95 0.35 11.82 1.85
C VAL A 95 0.14 13.12 2.61
N GLN A 96 -0.70 13.08 3.64
CA GLN A 96 -0.97 14.21 4.52
C GLN A 96 -0.91 13.76 5.98
N TYR A 97 -0.01 14.37 6.75
CA TYR A 97 0.09 14.15 8.19
C TYR A 97 -0.82 15.12 8.93
N LYS A 98 -1.51 14.65 9.97
CA LYS A 98 -2.28 15.55 10.84
C LYS A 98 -1.31 16.24 11.78
N LYS A 99 -1.42 17.57 11.92
CA LYS A 99 -0.72 18.33 12.97
C LYS A 99 -1.33 17.96 14.33
N SER A 100 -0.48 17.67 15.31
CA SER A 100 -0.90 17.56 16.71
C SER A 100 -1.39 18.92 17.19
N LYS A 101 -2.37 18.93 18.11
CA LYS A 101 -2.92 20.17 18.67
C LYS A 101 -1.97 20.88 19.64
N ASP A 102 -0.89 20.22 20.05
CA ASP A 102 0.03 20.71 21.09
C ASP A 102 1.31 21.38 20.54
N GLU A 103 1.42 21.57 19.23
CA GLU A 103 2.54 22.31 18.63
C GLU A 103 2.19 23.80 18.50
N ASP A 104 2.30 24.53 19.62
CA ASP A 104 2.37 25.99 19.64
C ASP A 104 3.74 26.48 19.09
N ASP A 105 3.66 27.13 17.94
CA ASP A 105 4.22 28.46 17.64
C ASP A 105 5.71 28.75 17.31
N GLU A 106 6.65 27.82 17.12
CA GLU A 106 8.00 28.26 16.62
C GLU A 106 8.73 27.41 15.56
N MET A 107 8.28 26.20 15.24
CA MET A 107 8.90 25.44 14.15
C MET A 107 7.88 25.23 13.03
N LYS A 108 7.80 26.19 12.10
CA LYS A 108 7.13 25.96 10.81
C LYS A 108 7.79 24.75 10.16
N SER A 109 7.19 23.58 10.35
CA SER A 109 7.58 22.36 9.67
C SER A 109 7.53 22.65 8.17
N LEU A 110 8.71 22.74 7.56
CA LEU A 110 8.93 23.05 6.14
C LEU A 110 8.29 22.03 5.18
N GLN A 111 7.64 20.99 5.70
CA GLN A 111 6.93 20.03 4.86
C GLN A 111 5.51 20.52 4.59
N PRO A 112 5.11 20.64 3.31
CA PRO A 112 3.72 20.93 3.00
C PRO A 112 2.84 19.86 3.63
N ASP A 113 1.74 20.28 4.28
CA ASP A 113 0.74 19.41 4.92
C ASP A 113 0.26 18.28 4.00
N LYS A 114 0.48 18.44 2.70
CA LYS A 114 0.18 17.48 1.65
C LYS A 114 1.38 17.38 0.70
N ARG A 115 1.98 16.19 0.61
CA ARG A 115 3.10 15.88 -0.28
C ARG A 115 2.69 14.85 -1.32
N LEU A 116 3.14 15.00 -2.56
CA LEU A 116 2.97 13.97 -3.59
C LEU A 116 3.63 12.67 -3.14
N PHE A 117 2.90 11.56 -3.18
CA PHE A 117 3.45 10.23 -2.97
C PHE A 117 3.78 9.65 -4.34
N THR A 118 5.06 9.73 -4.71
CA THR A 118 5.48 9.39 -6.07
C THR A 118 5.35 7.89 -6.35
N PRO A 119 5.16 7.47 -7.61
CA PRO A 119 5.11 6.05 -7.95
C PRO A 119 6.34 5.25 -7.49
N SER A 120 7.54 5.86 -7.52
CA SER A 120 8.79 5.23 -7.06
C SER A 120 8.80 4.96 -5.56
N GLU A 121 8.30 5.89 -4.75
CA GLU A 121 8.20 5.69 -3.30
C GLU A 121 7.13 4.65 -2.96
N VAL A 122 5.99 4.65 -3.67
CA VAL A 122 4.95 3.62 -3.51
C VAL A 122 5.49 2.23 -3.86
N TYR A 123 6.23 2.12 -4.97
CA TYR A 123 6.91 0.88 -5.35
C TYR A 123 7.86 0.39 -4.26
N THR A 124 8.68 1.30 -3.71
CA THR A 124 9.61 0.99 -2.62
C THR A 124 8.89 0.56 -1.35
N ALA A 125 7.77 1.20 -0.99
CA ALA A 125 6.96 0.81 0.16
C ALA A 125 6.34 -0.59 -0.02
N PHE A 126 5.85 -0.91 -1.23
CA PHE A 126 5.29 -2.22 -1.52
C PHE A 126 6.31 -3.35 -1.48
N LYS A 127 7.55 -3.10 -1.91
CA LYS A 127 8.63 -4.10 -1.81
C LYS A 127 9.02 -4.47 -0.37
N LYS A 128 8.67 -3.63 0.62
CA LYS A 128 8.94 -3.91 2.04
C LYS A 128 7.90 -4.83 2.69
N ILE A 129 6.78 -5.09 2.02
CA ILE A 129 5.71 -5.94 2.57
C ILE A 129 6.21 -7.39 2.59
N SER A 130 6.08 -8.04 3.74
CA SER A 130 6.42 -9.45 3.91
C SER A 130 5.38 -10.37 3.27
N ASP A 131 5.78 -11.57 2.88
CA ASP A 131 4.85 -12.52 2.26
C ASP A 131 3.72 -12.97 3.22
N SER A 132 4.01 -13.03 4.52
CA SER A 132 3.00 -13.26 5.56
C SER A 132 1.96 -12.13 5.62
N ASP A 133 2.39 -10.87 5.47
CA ASP A 133 1.48 -9.72 5.44
C ASP A 133 0.66 -9.69 4.15
N LEU A 134 1.22 -10.12 3.02
CA LEU A 134 0.48 -10.28 1.77
C LEU A 134 -0.66 -11.29 1.92
N TYR A 135 -0.39 -12.43 2.56
CA TYR A 135 -1.40 -13.45 2.81
C TYR A 135 -2.52 -12.95 3.74
N LEU A 136 -2.16 -12.25 4.83
CA LEU A 136 -3.14 -11.62 5.72
C LEU A 136 -4.02 -10.59 4.99
N LEU A 137 -3.41 -9.80 4.11
CA LEU A 137 -4.09 -8.79 3.30
C LEU A 137 -5.03 -9.39 2.24
N GLY A 138 -4.89 -10.69 1.92
CA GLY A 138 -5.64 -11.36 0.86
C GLY A 138 -5.04 -11.16 -0.53
N LEU A 139 -3.73 -11.02 -0.62
CA LEU A 139 -2.94 -11.02 -1.86
C LEU A 139 -2.11 -12.31 -1.97
N SER A 140 -1.61 -12.58 -3.17
CA SER A 140 -0.78 -13.74 -3.48
C SER A 140 0.64 -13.29 -3.79
N GLU A 141 1.63 -13.91 -3.15
CA GLU A 141 3.06 -13.68 -3.41
C GLU A 141 3.49 -14.13 -4.82
N GLU A 142 2.82 -15.14 -5.37
CA GLU A 142 3.16 -15.71 -6.69
C GLU A 142 2.49 -14.96 -7.85
N TYR A 143 1.22 -14.56 -7.67
CA TYR A 143 0.40 -14.07 -8.79
C TYR A 143 0.00 -12.59 -8.66
N ALA A 144 0.11 -11.98 -7.47
CA ALA A 144 -0.53 -10.70 -7.20
C ALA A 144 0.26 -9.80 -6.24
N ARG A 145 1.59 -9.73 -6.40
CA ARG A 145 2.42 -8.82 -5.60
C ARG A 145 2.08 -7.34 -5.88
N PRO A 146 1.92 -6.52 -4.83
CA PRO A 146 1.42 -5.15 -4.97
C PRO A 146 2.36 -4.22 -5.74
N GLU A 147 3.67 -4.43 -5.68
CA GLU A 147 4.66 -3.68 -6.45
C GLU A 147 4.47 -3.83 -7.96
N TRP A 148 3.86 -4.92 -8.44
CA TRP A 148 3.54 -5.11 -9.86
C TRP A 148 2.38 -4.24 -10.34
N MET A 149 1.63 -3.61 -9.42
CA MET A 149 0.63 -2.60 -9.78
C MET A 149 1.26 -1.28 -10.23
N ILE A 150 2.57 -1.10 -10.03
CA ILE A 150 3.35 0.04 -10.51
C ILE A 150 4.09 -0.37 -11.77
N LEU A 151 3.73 0.24 -12.90
CA LEU A 151 4.35 -0.05 -14.19
C LEU A 151 5.79 0.51 -14.22
N THR A 152 6.77 -0.39 -14.24
CA THR A 152 8.20 -0.07 -14.44
C THR A 152 8.67 -0.39 -15.85
N VAL A 153 8.05 -1.40 -16.48
CA VAL A 153 8.27 -1.81 -17.87
C VAL A 153 6.91 -1.82 -18.55
N MET A 154 6.78 -1.12 -19.67
CA MET A 154 5.56 -1.10 -20.47
C MET A 154 5.68 -2.13 -21.60
N PRO A 155 4.85 -3.19 -21.62
CA PRO A 155 4.88 -4.16 -22.71
C PRO A 155 4.39 -3.53 -24.01
N VAL A 156 5.10 -3.78 -25.11
CA VAL A 156 4.70 -3.32 -26.44
C VAL A 156 3.89 -4.44 -27.11
N PRO A 157 2.62 -4.21 -27.48
CA PRO A 157 1.80 -5.23 -28.12
C PRO A 157 2.30 -5.58 -29.54
N PRO A 158 2.21 -6.86 -29.96
CA PRO A 158 2.64 -7.29 -31.28
C PRO A 158 1.67 -6.78 -32.37
N PRO A 159 2.08 -6.73 -33.66
CA PRO A 159 1.27 -6.21 -34.76
C PRO A 159 -0.17 -6.73 -34.87
N PRO A 160 -0.49 -8.02 -34.56
CA PRO A 160 -1.88 -8.49 -34.58
C PRO A 160 -2.80 -7.78 -33.58
N VAL A 161 -2.23 -7.23 -32.51
CA VAL A 161 -2.96 -6.45 -31.48
C VAL A 161 -2.98 -4.95 -31.82
N ARG A 162 -2.14 -4.49 -32.77
CA ARG A 162 -2.07 -3.11 -33.27
C ARG A 162 -2.07 -3.06 -34.83
N PRO A 163 -3.12 -3.56 -35.49
CA PRO A 163 -3.12 -3.80 -36.94
C PRO A 163 -3.02 -2.50 -37.74
N SER A 164 -2.20 -2.45 -38.79
CA SER A 164 -2.18 -1.31 -39.71
C SER A 164 -2.99 -1.60 -40.96
N ILE A 165 -3.74 -0.61 -41.44
CA ILE A 165 -4.46 -0.68 -42.72
C ILE A 165 -3.67 0.12 -43.76
N ALA A 166 -3.38 -0.50 -44.90
CA ALA A 166 -2.89 0.18 -46.09
C ALA A 166 -3.99 0.16 -47.15
N ILE A 167 -4.32 1.32 -47.71
CA ILE A 167 -5.25 1.43 -48.84
C ILE A 167 -4.42 1.47 -50.13
N ASP A 168 -4.97 0.87 -51.17
CA ASP A 168 -4.38 0.49 -52.46
C ASP A 168 -3.19 1.35 -52.96
N GLY A 169 -2.10 0.69 -53.36
CA GLY A 169 -0.87 1.32 -53.84
C GLY A 169 0.09 1.87 -52.77
N GLY A 170 -0.25 1.77 -51.48
CA GLY A 170 0.64 2.15 -50.37
C GLY A 170 0.79 3.65 -50.13
N ALA A 171 0.03 4.49 -50.85
CA ALA A 171 0.06 5.94 -50.72
C ALA A 171 -0.55 6.44 -49.40
N MET A 172 -1.48 5.68 -48.80
CA MET A 172 -2.13 6.04 -47.54
C MET A 172 -2.04 4.88 -46.55
N ARG A 173 -1.23 5.05 -45.50
CA ARG A 173 -1.09 4.10 -44.38
C ARG A 173 -1.81 4.67 -43.16
N SER A 174 -2.85 3.98 -42.71
CA SER A 174 -3.49 4.27 -41.43
C SER A 174 -2.95 3.28 -40.39
N LYS A 175 -2.29 3.81 -39.35
CA LYS A 175 -1.83 3.02 -38.20
C LYS A 175 -2.96 2.92 -37.20
N ASP A 176 -3.02 1.80 -36.48
CA ASP A 176 -3.94 1.64 -35.35
C ASP A 176 -3.69 2.66 -34.22
N ASP A 177 -4.76 3.01 -33.50
CA ASP A 177 -4.75 4.00 -32.42
C ASP A 177 -3.78 3.65 -31.29
N LEU A 178 -3.54 2.36 -31.00
CA LEU A 178 -2.54 1.96 -30.01
C LEU A 178 -1.14 2.35 -30.49
N THR A 179 -0.86 2.20 -31.78
CA THR A 179 0.43 2.61 -32.35
C THR A 179 0.60 4.12 -32.27
N TYR A 180 -0.47 4.90 -32.42
CA TYR A 180 -0.43 6.36 -32.26
C TYR A 180 -0.22 6.78 -30.79
N LYS A 181 -0.79 6.05 -29.83
CA LYS A 181 -0.60 6.35 -28.39
C LYS A 181 0.76 5.90 -27.84
N LEU A 182 1.40 4.93 -28.48
CA LEU A 182 2.70 4.38 -28.07
C LEU A 182 3.89 5.14 -28.67
N GLY A 183 3.70 5.87 -29.77
CA GLY A 183 4.74 6.66 -30.45
C GLY A 183 4.62 8.14 -30.13
#